data_AF-A0A962BHH2-F1
#
_entry.id   AF-A0A962BHH2-F1
#
_cell.length_a   1.000
_cell.length_b   1.000
_cell.length_c   1.000
_cell.angle_alpha   90.00
_cell.angle_beta   90.00
_cell.angle_gamma   90.00
#
_symmetry.space_group_name_H-M   'P 1'
#
loop_
_entity.id
_entity.type
_entity.pdbx_description
1 polymer ?
#
loop_
_entity_poly.entity_id
_entity_poly.type
_entity_poly.pdbx_seq_one_letter_code
_entity_poly.pdbx_strand_id
1 'polypeptide(L)'
;MANQIADFQEQVNWHWRNSMRPIRFFGFDVRAIIPWCVLLFYARVSTLVICILVTVFFWLLEKKGLTFPAALRSSRLFFFGNYRPGLTKFRHRKLKDFGR
;
A
#
# COMPACT_ATOMS: atom_id res chain seq x y z
N MET A 1 -27.01 -27.67 13.84
CA MET A 1 -25.61 -27.99 14.20
C MET A 1 -24.59 -27.33 13.27
N ALA A 2 -24.78 -27.34 11.94
CA ALA A 2 -23.84 -26.70 11.01
C ALA A 2 -23.56 -25.20 11.32
N ASN A 3 -24.61 -24.41 11.60
CA ASN A 3 -24.46 -22.98 11.92
C ASN A 3 -23.63 -22.77 13.20
N GLN A 4 -23.87 -23.58 14.24
CA GLN A 4 -23.13 -23.51 15.50
C GLN A 4 -21.64 -23.83 15.31
N ILE A 5 -21.32 -24.84 14.48
CA ILE A 5 -19.94 -25.21 14.16
C ILE A 5 -19.22 -24.07 13.42
N ALA A 6 -19.92 -23.39 12.50
CA ALA A 6 -19.38 -22.23 11.79
C ALA A 6 -19.12 -21.03 12.73
N ASP A 7 -20.05 -20.75 13.64
CA ASP A 7 -19.91 -19.65 14.62
C ASP A 7 -18.70 -19.88 15.54
N PHE A 8 -18.50 -21.11 16.01
CA PHE A 8 -17.31 -21.47 16.78
C PHE A 8 -16.00 -21.29 15.98
N GLN A 9 -15.99 -21.67 14.70
CA GLN A 9 -14.83 -21.47 13.82
C GLN A 9 -14.54 -19.98 13.57
N GLU A 10 -15.56 -19.14 13.44
CA GLU A 10 -15.39 -17.69 13.30
C GLU A 10 -14.82 -17.05 14.57
N GLN A 11 -15.32 -17.43 15.75
CA GLN A 11 -14.81 -16.93 17.03
C GLN A 11 -13.32 -17.24 17.22
N VAL A 12 -12.88 -18.45 16.85
CA VAL A 12 -11.46 -18.83 16.89
C VAL A 12 -10.63 -18.05 15.87
N ASN A 13 -11.24 -17.67 14.74
CA ASN A 13 -10.60 -16.84 13.73
C ASN A 13 -10.55 -15.35 14.10
N TRP A 14 -11.25 -14.88 15.14
CA TRP A 14 -11.18 -13.50 15.60
C TRP A 14 -9.83 -13.21 16.23
N HIS A 15 -8.96 -12.64 15.42
CA HIS A 15 -7.65 -12.18 15.84
C HIS A 15 -7.51 -10.70 15.49
N TRP A 16 -7.06 -9.89 16.45
CA TRP A 16 -6.86 -8.43 16.29
C TRP A 16 -6.00 -8.09 15.05
N ARG A 17 -5.10 -9.00 14.64
CA ARG A 17 -4.28 -8.90 13.43
C ARG A 17 -5.10 -8.86 12.13
N ASN A 18 -6.29 -9.47 12.10
CA ASN A 18 -7.12 -9.50 10.90
C ASN A 18 -7.59 -8.11 10.47
N SER A 19 -7.67 -7.16 11.41
CA SER A 19 -7.98 -5.75 11.14
C SER A 19 -6.95 -5.05 10.25
N MET A 20 -5.75 -5.62 10.10
CA MET A 20 -4.65 -5.04 9.32
C MET A 20 -4.50 -5.63 7.91
N ARG A 21 -5.33 -6.61 7.54
CA ARG A 21 -5.26 -7.24 6.22
C ARG A 21 -5.70 -6.24 5.13
N PRO A 22 -4.98 -6.16 4.00
CA PRO A 22 -5.41 -5.31 2.90
C PRO A 22 -6.75 -5.80 2.33
N ILE A 23 -7.62 -4.86 1.99
CA ILE A 23 -8.92 -5.15 1.37
C ILE A 23 -8.66 -5.66 -0.06
N ARG A 24 -9.24 -6.81 -0.40
CA ARG A 24 -9.09 -7.46 -1.70
C ARG A 24 -10.43 -7.48 -2.42
N PHE A 25 -10.41 -7.28 -3.73
CA PHE A 25 -11.57 -7.37 -4.60
C PHE A 25 -11.29 -8.36 -5.73
N PHE A 26 -12.05 -9.45 -5.82
CA PHE A 26 -11.80 -10.59 -6.73
C PHE A 26 -10.35 -11.08 -6.74
N GLY A 27 -9.69 -11.07 -5.58
CA GLY A 27 -8.30 -11.51 -5.45
C GLY A 27 -7.25 -10.47 -5.84
N PHE A 28 -7.62 -9.28 -6.30
CA PHE A 28 -6.70 -8.15 -6.52
C PHE A 28 -6.78 -7.14 -5.37
N ASP A 29 -5.78 -6.26 -5.26
CA ASP A 29 -5.87 -5.09 -4.38
C ASP A 29 -7.06 -4.21 -4.79
N VAL A 30 -7.87 -3.77 -3.82
CA VAL A 30 -9.04 -2.92 -4.06
C VAL A 30 -8.71 -1.66 -4.87
N ARG A 31 -7.48 -1.12 -4.76
CA ARG A 31 -7.06 0.09 -5.47
C ARG A 31 -6.99 -0.13 -6.98
N ALA A 32 -6.75 -1.36 -7.43
CA ALA A 32 -6.70 -1.71 -8.84
C ALA A 32 -8.07 -1.59 -9.53
N ILE A 33 -9.18 -1.53 -8.78
CA ILE A 33 -10.52 -1.42 -9.38
C ILE A 33 -10.94 0.01 -9.73
N ILE A 34 -10.30 1.03 -9.14
CA ILE A 34 -10.69 2.43 -9.35
C ILE A 34 -10.79 2.80 -10.84
N PRO A 35 -9.84 2.42 -11.71
CA PRO A 35 -9.94 2.68 -13.15
C PRO A 35 -11.13 1.99 -13.81
N TRP A 36 -11.44 0.75 -13.39
CA TRP A 36 -12.58 0.00 -13.91
C TRP A 36 -13.90 0.67 -13.57
N CYS A 37 -14.03 1.26 -12.39
CA CYS A 37 -15.19 2.08 -12.05
C CYS A 37 -15.31 3.30 -12.96
N VAL A 38 -14.20 3.95 -13.33
CA VAL A 38 -14.20 5.09 -14.26
C VAL A 38 -14.61 4.67 -15.67
N LEU A 39 -14.17 3.49 -16.13
CA LEU A 39 -14.53 2.94 -17.44
C LEU A 39 -16.04 2.78 -17.59
N LEU A 40 -16.76 2.45 -16.52
CA LEU A 40 -18.24 2.34 -16.55
C LEU A 40 -18.92 3.66 -16.92
N PHE A 41 -18.36 4.80 -16.53
CA PHE A 41 -18.91 6.12 -16.86
C PHE A 41 -18.36 6.70 -18.16
N TYR A 42 -17.13 6.33 -18.54
CA TYR A 42 -16.44 6.84 -19.71
C TYR A 42 -15.76 5.70 -20.46
N ALA A 43 -16.54 4.95 -21.23
CA ALA A 43 -16.06 3.81 -21.99
C ALA A 43 -15.39 4.24 -23.30
N ARG A 44 -14.10 4.57 -23.24
CA ARG A 44 -13.24 4.75 -24.43
C ARG A 44 -12.11 3.72 -24.48
N VAL A 45 -11.57 3.51 -25.68
CA VAL A 45 -10.39 2.64 -25.87
C VAL A 45 -9.21 3.14 -25.02
N SER A 46 -9.02 4.45 -24.92
CA SER A 46 -7.97 5.05 -24.09
C SER A 46 -8.11 4.68 -22.62
N THR A 47 -9.31 4.77 -22.04
CA THR A 47 -9.57 4.37 -20.66
C THR A 47 -9.42 2.88 -20.44
N LEU A 48 -9.76 2.05 -21.44
CA LEU A 48 -9.56 0.61 -21.37
C LEU A 48 -8.06 0.26 -21.28
N VAL A 49 -7.23 0.90 -22.12
CA VAL A 49 -5.77 0.74 -22.06
C VAL A 49 -5.23 1.15 -20.69
N ILE A 50 -5.68 2.28 -20.14
CA ILE A 50 -5.29 2.74 -18.80
C ILE A 50 -5.71 1.72 -17.73
N CYS A 51 -6.92 1.17 -17.80
CA CYS A 51 -7.39 0.16 -16.84
C CYS A 51 -6.49 -1.07 -16.82
N ILE A 52 -6.14 -1.57 -18.00
CA ILE A 52 -5.24 -2.73 -18.13
C ILE A 52 -3.86 -2.41 -17.56
N LEU A 53 -3.27 -1.27 -17.94
CA LEU A 53 -1.94 -0.86 -17.47
C LEU A 53 -1.89 -0.75 -15.94
N VAL A 54 -2.90 -0.11 -15.33
CA VAL A 54 -2.96 0.02 -13.87
C VAL A 54 -3.15 -1.34 -13.20
N THR A 55 -4.01 -2.20 -13.74
CA THR A 55 -4.23 -3.55 -13.20
C THR A 55 -2.94 -4.38 -13.25
N VAL A 56 -2.21 -4.33 -14.38
CA VAL A 56 -0.91 -5.00 -14.54
C VAL A 56 0.12 -4.46 -13.55
N PHE A 57 0.17 -3.13 -13.36
CA PHE A 57 1.07 -2.51 -12.38
C PHE A 57 0.80 -3.03 -10.95
N PHE A 58 -0.45 -3.07 -10.51
CA PHE A 58 -0.80 -3.62 -9.20
C PHE A 58 -0.52 -5.11 -9.08
N TRP A 59 -0.75 -5.88 -10.14
CA TRP A 59 -0.41 -7.30 -10.19
C TRP A 59 1.09 -7.55 -10.02
N LEU A 60 1.95 -6.72 -10.64
CA LEU A 60 3.40 -6.79 -10.45
C LEU A 60 3.83 -6.46 -9.01
N LEU A 61 3.18 -5.48 -8.37
CA LEU A 61 3.44 -5.16 -6.96
C LEU A 61 3.04 -6.30 -6.04
N GLU A 62 1.90 -6.93 -6.31
CA GLU A 62 1.42 -8.07 -5.54
C GLU A 62 2.32 -9.30 -5.69
N LYS A 63 2.82 -9.58 -6.91
CA LYS A 63 3.86 -10.58 -7.17
C LYS A 63 5.13 -10.38 -6.33
N LYS A 64 5.43 -9.13 -5.95
CA LYS A 64 6.55 -8.77 -5.07
C LYS A 64 6.19 -8.76 -3.58
N GLY A 65 4.94 -9.04 -3.23
CA GLY A 65 4.44 -9.01 -1.84
C GLY A 65 4.34 -7.60 -1.26
N LEU A 66 4.34 -6.57 -2.10
CA LEU A 66 4.31 -5.16 -1.67
C LEU A 66 2.88 -4.65 -1.70
N THR A 67 2.42 -4.09 -0.59
CA THR A 67 1.21 -3.24 -0.60
C THR A 67 1.52 -1.90 -1.28
N PHE A 68 0.53 -1.25 -1.89
CA PHE A 68 0.74 0.07 -2.51
C PHE A 68 1.48 1.10 -1.64
N PRO A 69 1.12 1.31 -0.35
CA PRO A 69 1.86 2.25 0.49
C PRO A 69 3.27 1.76 0.83
N ALA A 70 3.54 0.45 0.85
CA ALA A 70 4.90 -0.08 0.99
C ALA A 70 5.72 0.14 -0.30
N ALA A 71 5.10 -0.08 -1.47
CA ALA A 71 5.68 0.20 -2.78
C ALA A 71 6.08 1.67 -2.92
N LEU A 72 5.23 2.61 -2.50
CA LEU A 72 5.56 4.05 -2.48
C LEU A 72 6.75 4.39 -1.56
N ARG A 73 6.87 3.70 -0.42
CA ARG A 73 8.03 3.91 0.48
C ARG A 73 9.31 3.36 -0.12
N SER A 74 9.22 2.23 -0.82
CA SER A 74 10.35 1.62 -1.54
C SER A 74 10.75 2.48 -2.74
N SER A 75 9.79 2.96 -3.54
CA SER A 75 10.06 3.82 -4.69
C SER A 75 10.69 5.14 -4.27
N ARG A 76 10.32 5.70 -3.11
CA ARG A 76 10.99 6.88 -2.56
C ARG A 76 12.49 6.64 -2.35
N LEU A 77 12.89 5.47 -1.87
CA LEU A 77 14.32 5.14 -1.72
C LEU A 77 15.01 4.97 -3.07
N PHE A 78 14.29 4.43 -4.06
CA PHE A 78 14.78 4.33 -5.43
C PHE A 78 15.05 5.72 -6.04
N PHE A 79 14.16 6.70 -5.85
CA PHE A 79 14.33 8.04 -6.42
C PHE A 79 15.30 8.95 -5.66
N PHE A 80 15.26 8.96 -4.32
CA PHE A 80 16.02 9.90 -3.49
C PHE A 80 17.32 9.32 -2.92
N GLY A 81 17.58 8.03 -3.16
CA GLY A 81 18.76 7.33 -2.67
C GLY A 81 18.67 6.87 -1.22
N ASN A 82 19.74 6.20 -0.77
CA ASN A 82 19.81 5.53 0.53
C ASN A 82 20.32 6.42 1.68
N TYR A 83 20.65 7.69 1.43
CA TYR A 83 21.23 8.55 2.44
C TYR A 83 20.19 8.96 3.50
N ARG A 84 20.34 8.43 4.72
CA ARG A 84 19.50 8.75 5.88
C ARG A 84 20.37 9.36 6.97
N PRO A 85 20.56 10.70 7.00
CA PRO A 85 21.30 11.32 8.07
C PRO A 85 20.54 11.14 9.39
N GLY A 86 21.19 10.63 10.43
CA GLY A 86 20.57 10.42 11.75
C GLY A 86 20.09 11.73 12.40
N LEU A 87 20.74 12.84 12.06
CA LEU A 87 20.31 14.19 12.40
C LEU A 87 20.49 15.06 11.14
N THR A 88 19.45 15.80 10.74
CA THR A 88 19.58 16.76 9.64
C THR A 88 20.58 17.85 10.03
N LYS A 89 21.41 18.30 9.08
CA LYS A 89 22.51 19.26 9.32
C LYS A 89 22.09 20.49 10.14
N PHE A 90 20.87 20.98 9.95
CA PHE A 90 20.31 22.14 10.66
C PHE A 90 19.92 21.88 12.13
N ARG A 91 19.73 20.62 12.55
CA ARG A 91 19.43 20.25 13.95
C ARG A 91 20.69 19.96 14.77
N HIS A 92 21.88 19.96 14.16
CA HIS A 92 23.12 19.78 14.91
C HIS A 92 23.29 20.93 15.90
N ARG A 93 23.36 20.59 17.18
CA ARG A 93 23.73 21.55 18.22
C ARG A 93 25.21 21.86 18.06
N LYS A 94 25.56 23.14 17.90
CA LYS A 94 26.94 23.62 17.99
C LYS A 94 27.17 24.14 19.39
N LEU A 95 28.36 23.86 19.95
CA LEU A 95 28.81 24.53 21.16
C LEU A 95 28.88 26.03 20.84
N LYS A 96 28.04 26.83 21.51
CA LYS A 96 28.15 28.29 21.49
C LYS A 96 29.00 28.66 22.69
N ASP A 97 30.25 29.00 22.44
CA ASP A 97 31.07 29.69 23.44
C ASP A 97 30.60 31.15 23.46
N PHE A 98 30.14 31.61 24.63
CA PHE A 98 29.67 32.98 24.77
C PHE A 98 30.79 33.96 25.12
N GLY A 99 32.03 33.49 25.27
CA GLY A 99 33.14 34.34 25.73
C GLY A 99 32.87 34.90 27.13
N ARG A 100 33.92 35.39 27.78
CA ARG A 100 33.81 36.13 29.04
C ARG A 100 34.11 37.59 28.78
#